data_AF-A0A931ZLB2-F1
#
_entry.id   AF-A0A931ZLB2-F1
#
_cell.length_a   1.000
_cell.length_b   1.000
_cell.length_c   1.000
_cell.angle_alpha   90.00
_cell.angle_beta   90.00
_cell.angle_gamma   90.00
#
_symmetry.space_group_name_H-M   'P 1'
#
loop_
_entity.id
_entity.type
_entity.pdbx_description
1 polymer ?
#
loop_
_entity_poly.entity_id
_entity_poly.type
_entity_poly.pdbx_seq_one_letter_code
_entity_poly.pdbx_strand_id
1 'polypeptide(L)'
;MESLQFILAVRLKTLTGEEDFEIFVDVDSWRRQKENRLSKMAQELAEKVAQTGNAEPLYNLSPSERRVIHTILTDNPQVTTISEGEGQDRHLIIKPR
;
A
#
# COMPACT_ATOMS: atom_id res chain seq x y z
N MET A 1 4.93 16.08 1.49
CA MET A 1 5.33 15.59 0.16
C MET A 1 6.13 16.64 -0.61
N GLU A 2 5.78 17.92 -0.51
CA GLU A 2 6.62 19.03 -1.00
C GLU A 2 8.06 18.99 -0.48
N SER A 3 8.26 18.55 0.76
CA SER A 3 9.58 18.53 1.40
C SER A 3 10.59 17.61 0.70
N LEU A 4 10.15 16.48 0.12
CA LEU A 4 11.06 15.56 -0.58
C LEU A 4 11.45 16.10 -1.95
N GLN A 5 10.46 16.63 -2.70
CA GLN A 5 10.70 17.32 -3.97
C GLN A 5 11.62 18.52 -3.77
N PHE A 6 11.40 19.31 -2.72
CA PHE A 6 12.21 20.48 -2.38
C PHE A 6 13.65 20.09 -2.03
N ILE A 7 13.85 19.08 -1.17
CA ILE A 7 15.20 18.63 -0.79
C ILE A 7 15.95 18.06 -2.01
N LEU A 8 15.30 17.26 -2.85
CA LEU A 8 15.89 16.72 -4.08
C LEU A 8 16.26 17.84 -5.06
N ALA A 9 15.37 18.81 -5.28
CA ALA A 9 15.62 19.94 -6.16
C ALA A 9 16.80 20.80 -5.68
N VAL A 10 16.87 21.11 -4.39
CA VAL A 10 17.97 21.88 -3.81
C VAL A 10 19.30 21.13 -3.93
N ARG A 11 19.32 19.81 -3.68
CA ARG A 11 20.54 19.01 -3.80
C ARG A 11 21.04 18.89 -5.23
N LEU A 12 20.16 18.74 -6.20
CA LEU A 12 20.53 18.68 -7.60
C LEU A 12 21.07 20.03 -8.09
N LYS A 13 20.50 21.16 -7.63
CA LYS A 13 21.01 22.52 -7.94
C LYS A 13 22.44 22.72 -7.50
N THR A 14 22.79 22.23 -6.32
CA THR A 14 24.16 22.33 -5.80
C THR A 14 25.17 21.43 -6.52
N LEU A 15 24.72 20.41 -7.26
CA LEU A 15 25.58 19.44 -7.93
C LEU A 15 25.80 19.75 -9.41
N THR A 16 24.79 20.31 -10.09
CA THR A 16 24.87 20.59 -11.54
C THR A 16 25.28 22.02 -11.85
N GLY A 17 25.09 22.96 -10.91
CA GLY A 17 25.47 24.37 -11.10
C GLY A 17 24.61 25.13 -12.11
N GLU A 18 23.59 24.49 -12.69
CA GLU A 18 22.65 25.11 -13.61
C GLU A 18 21.45 25.71 -12.85
N GLU A 19 21.01 26.90 -13.25
CA GLU A 19 19.94 27.62 -12.56
C GLU A 19 18.53 27.23 -13.03
N ASP A 20 18.41 26.61 -14.21
CA ASP A 20 17.14 26.36 -14.89
C ASP A 20 16.88 24.87 -15.14
N PHE A 21 16.23 24.20 -14.19
CA PHE A 21 15.59 22.90 -14.45
C PHE A 21 14.29 22.77 -13.67
N GLU A 22 13.26 22.24 -14.33
CA GLU A 22 11.97 21.94 -13.72
C GLU A 22 11.93 20.45 -13.34
N ILE A 23 11.94 20.16 -12.04
CA ILE A 23 11.88 18.77 -11.54
C ILE A 23 10.43 18.42 -11.21
N PHE A 24 9.84 17.59 -12.06
CA PHE A 24 8.60 16.89 -11.78
C PHE A 24 8.90 15.57 -11.06
N VAL A 25 8.60 15.51 -9.77
CA VAL A 25 8.52 14.23 -9.05
C VAL A 25 7.10 13.72 -9.23
N ASP A 26 6.89 12.82 -10.18
CA ASP A 26 5.59 12.19 -10.40
C ASP A 26 5.27 11.19 -9.27
N VAL A 27 4.60 11.71 -8.24
CA VAL A 27 4.14 10.92 -7.09
C VAL A 27 2.88 10.11 -7.45
N ASP A 28 2.12 10.49 -8.48
CA ASP A 28 0.86 9.80 -8.82
C ASP A 28 1.15 8.42 -9.41
N SER A 29 2.18 8.28 -10.26
CA SER A 29 2.61 6.98 -10.76
C SER A 29 3.16 6.07 -9.65
N TRP A 30 3.89 6.61 -8.68
CA TRP A 30 4.35 5.84 -7.50
C TRP A 30 3.19 5.40 -6.62
N ARG A 31 2.22 6.28 -6.35
CA ARG A 31 1.03 5.97 -5.55
C ARG A 31 0.19 4.89 -6.23
N ARG A 32 -0.09 5.04 -7.53
CA ARG A 32 -0.81 4.03 -8.32
C ARG A 32 -0.07 2.70 -8.36
N GLN A 33 1.24 2.70 -8.54
CA GLN A 33 2.04 1.46 -8.49
C GLN A 33 1.95 0.79 -7.12
N LYS A 34 1.99 1.57 -6.03
CA LYS A 34 1.85 1.05 -4.67
C LYS A 34 0.47 0.44 -4.45
N GLU A 35 -0.59 1.12 -4.86
CA GLU A 35 -1.97 0.62 -4.77
C GLU A 35 -2.16 -0.65 -5.61
N ASN A 36 -1.63 -0.69 -6.84
CA ASN A 36 -1.68 -1.88 -7.69
C ASN A 36 -0.95 -3.09 -7.06
N ARG A 37 0.22 -2.86 -6.45
CA ARG A 37 0.96 -3.94 -5.74
C ARG A 37 0.15 -4.47 -4.56
N LEU A 38 -0.44 -3.59 -3.76
CA LEU A 38 -1.30 -3.98 -2.64
C LEU A 38 -2.54 -4.75 -3.11
N SER A 39 -3.16 -4.31 -4.22
CA SER A 39 -4.31 -5.00 -4.81
C SER A 39 -3.96 -6.40 -5.27
N LYS A 40 -2.85 -6.57 -5.99
CA LYS A 40 -2.40 -7.88 -6.48
C LYS A 40 -2.11 -8.83 -5.32
N MET A 41 -1.35 -8.36 -4.31
CA MET A 41 -1.06 -9.13 -3.11
C MET A 41 -2.34 -9.55 -2.37
N ALA A 42 -3.31 -8.65 -2.24
CA ALA A 42 -4.59 -8.94 -1.58
C ALA A 42 -5.39 -10.03 -2.32
N GLN A 43 -5.43 -9.98 -3.65
CA GLN A 43 -6.12 -10.97 -4.48
C GLN A 43 -5.44 -12.35 -4.41
N GLU A 44 -4.11 -12.41 -4.52
CA GLU A 44 -3.37 -13.67 -4.41
C GLU A 44 -3.58 -14.35 -3.05
N LEU A 45 -3.57 -13.56 -1.96
CA LEU A 45 -3.87 -14.08 -0.62
C LEU A 45 -5.33 -14.52 -0.48
N ALA A 46 -6.27 -13.76 -1.03
CA ALA A 46 -7.69 -14.14 -1.03
C ALA A 46 -7.92 -15.48 -1.73
N GLU A 47 -7.29 -15.69 -2.89
CA GLU A 47 -7.34 -16.98 -3.61
C GLU A 47 -6.73 -18.11 -2.78
N LYS A 48 -5.57 -17.88 -2.16
CA LYS A 48 -4.92 -18.86 -1.28
C LYS A 48 -5.83 -19.22 -0.09
N VAL A 49 -6.44 -18.24 0.56
CA VAL A 49 -7.37 -18.44 1.68
C VAL A 49 -8.61 -19.19 1.22
N ALA A 50 -9.18 -18.84 0.07
CA ALA A 50 -10.34 -19.51 -0.51
C ALA A 50 -10.05 -20.98 -0.86
N GLN A 51 -8.83 -21.29 -1.34
CA GLN A 51 -8.42 -22.66 -1.68
C GLN A 51 -8.08 -23.49 -0.45
N THR A 52 -7.38 -22.91 0.53
CA THR A 52 -6.87 -23.64 1.71
C THR A 52 -7.89 -23.72 2.84
N GLY A 53 -8.85 -22.79 2.89
CA GLY A 53 -9.76 -22.63 4.03
C GLY A 53 -9.10 -22.07 5.29
N ASN A 54 -7.81 -21.73 5.25
CA ASN A 54 -7.06 -21.23 6.41
C ASN A 54 -7.02 -19.71 6.41
N ALA A 55 -7.27 -19.09 7.57
CA ALA A 55 -7.14 -17.65 7.72
C ALA A 55 -5.66 -17.24 7.68
N GLU A 56 -5.38 -16.09 7.05
CA GLU A 56 -4.04 -15.54 6.86
C GLU A 56 -3.95 -14.14 7.47
N PRO A 57 -3.07 -13.93 8.48
CA PRO A 57 -2.82 -12.61 9.07
C PRO A 57 -1.81 -11.80 8.24
N LEU A 58 -2.06 -10.50 8.15
CA LEU A 58 -1.26 -9.49 7.46
C LEU A 58 -0.77 -8.45 8.46
N TYR A 59 0.51 -8.54 8.79
CA TYR A 59 1.22 -7.64 9.70
C TYR A 59 1.86 -6.46 8.97
N ASN A 60 2.33 -5.47 9.73
CA ASN A 60 3.11 -4.33 9.23
C ASN A 60 2.38 -3.46 8.18
N LEU A 61 1.05 -3.41 8.24
CA LEU A 61 0.26 -2.53 7.39
C LEU A 61 -0.15 -1.25 8.13
N SER A 62 0.11 -0.11 7.52
CA SER A 62 -0.45 1.16 7.98
C SER A 62 -1.99 1.12 7.97
N PRO A 63 -2.67 1.97 8.76
CA PRO A 63 -4.13 2.07 8.73
C PRO A 63 -4.70 2.29 7.32
N SER A 64 -3.99 3.07 6.49
CA SER A 64 -4.38 3.32 5.11
C SER A 64 -4.32 2.07 4.23
N GLU A 65 -3.26 1.27 4.36
CA GLU A 65 -3.07 0.04 3.58
C GLU A 65 -4.09 -1.03 3.98
N ARG A 66 -4.37 -1.16 5.29
CA ARG A 66 -5.44 -2.05 5.77
C ARG A 66 -6.80 -1.69 5.18
N ARG A 67 -7.11 -0.39 5.11
CA ARG A 67 -8.37 0.09 4.51
C ARG A 67 -8.44 -0.20 3.01
N VAL A 68 -7.34 -0.01 2.28
CA VAL A 68 -7.25 -0.32 0.84
C VAL A 68 -7.52 -1.80 0.61
N ILE A 69 -6.82 -2.69 1.33
CA ILE A 69 -7.02 -4.15 1.20
C ILE A 69 -8.44 -4.55 1.57
N HIS A 70 -8.96 -4.05 2.70
CA HIS A 70 -10.33 -4.32 3.13
C HIS A 70 -11.35 -3.94 2.06
N THR A 71 -11.18 -2.76 1.44
CA THR A 71 -12.06 -2.25 0.39
C THR A 71 -12.00 -3.13 -0.86
N ILE A 72 -10.79 -3.51 -1.30
CA ILE A 72 -10.58 -4.37 -2.47
C ILE A 72 -11.25 -5.74 -2.29
N LEU A 73 -11.22 -6.29 -1.07
CA LEU A 73 -11.77 -7.61 -0.76
C LEU A 73 -13.23 -7.58 -0.27
N THR A 74 -13.85 -6.40 -0.13
CA THR A 74 -15.23 -6.28 0.37
C THR A 74 -16.24 -7.00 -0.53
N ASP A 75 -16.07 -6.86 -1.85
CA ASP A 75 -16.94 -7.47 -2.86
C ASP A 75 -16.55 -8.90 -3.22
N ASN A 76 -15.50 -9.47 -2.59
CA ASN A 76 -15.09 -10.83 -2.85
C ASN A 76 -16.09 -11.82 -2.20
N PRO A 77 -16.67 -12.76 -2.97
CA PRO A 77 -17.67 -13.69 -2.46
C PRO A 77 -17.09 -14.87 -1.66
N GLN A 78 -15.78 -15.11 -1.71
CA GLN A 78 -15.14 -16.28 -1.09
C GLN A 78 -14.45 -15.95 0.23
N VAL A 79 -14.05 -14.69 0.44
CA VAL A 79 -13.32 -14.27 1.63
C VAL A 79 -13.93 -13.04 2.28
N THR A 80 -13.56 -12.80 3.53
CA THR A 80 -13.84 -11.57 4.27
C THR A 80 -12.60 -11.13 5.01
N THR A 81 -12.56 -9.86 5.43
CA THR A 81 -11.43 -9.30 6.16
C THR A 81 -11.86 -8.62 7.45
N ILE A 82 -11.07 -8.80 8.49
CA ILE A 82 -11.28 -8.19 9.81
C ILE A 82 -9.97 -7.59 10.31
N SER A 83 -10.03 -6.52 11.09
CA SER A 83 -8.84 -5.97 11.75
C SER A 83 -8.89 -6.28 13.23
N GLU A 84 -7.93 -7.05 13.72
CA GLU A 84 -7.79 -7.45 15.11
C GLU A 84 -6.53 -6.83 15.74
N GLY A 85 -6.50 -6.74 17.07
CA GLY A 85 -5.42 -6.13 17.86
C GLY A 85 -5.60 -4.62 18.13
N GLU A 86 -4.66 -4.06 18.89
CA GLU A 86 -4.66 -2.65 19.31
C GLU A 86 -3.31 -2.00 19.05
N GLY A 87 -3.30 -0.68 18.82
CA GLY A 87 -2.08 0.09 18.62
C GLY A 87 -1.18 -0.47 17.51
N GLN A 88 0.04 -0.87 17.88
CA GLN A 88 1.05 -1.42 16.97
C GLN A 88 0.79 -2.89 16.59
N ASP A 89 0.08 -3.64 17.43
CA ASP A 89 -0.25 -5.05 17.17
C ASP A 89 -1.48 -5.20 16.27
N ARG A 90 -2.08 -4.09 15.87
CA ARG A 90 -3.29 -4.10 15.06
C ARG A 90 -2.98 -4.50 13.61
N HIS A 91 -3.46 -5.67 13.22
CA HIS A 91 -3.22 -6.29 11.93
C HIS A 91 -4.53 -6.55 11.19
N LEU A 92 -4.45 -6.98 9.93
CA LEU A 92 -5.60 -7.40 9.12
C LEU A 92 -5.58 -8.93 8.99
N ILE A 93 -6.73 -9.58 9.07
CA ILE A 93 -6.87 -11.02 8.87
C ILE A 93 -7.80 -11.23 7.68
N ILE A 94 -7.36 -12.03 6.72
CA ILE A 94 -8.19 -12.52 5.62
C ILE A 94 -8.65 -13.92 6.00
N LYS A 95 -9.95 -14.18 5.95
CA LYS A 95 -10.52 -15.50 6.29
C LYS A 95 -11.59 -15.90 5.27
N PRO A 96 -11.86 -17.21 5.10
CA PRO A 96 -12.99 -17.66 4.28
C PRO A 96 -14.31 -17.10 4.84
N ARG A 97 -15.29 -16.91 3.95
CA ARG A 97 -16.65 -16.57 4.37
C ARG A 97 -17.39 -17.74 5.01
#